data_AF-A0A6J4UCA3-F1
#
_entry.id   AF-A0A6J4UCA3-F1
#
_cell.length_a   1.000
_cell.length_b   1.000
_cell.length_c   1.000
_cell.angle_alpha   90.00
_cell.angle_beta   90.00
_cell.angle_gamma   90.00
#
_symmetry.space_group_name_H-M   'P 1'
#
loop_
_entity.id
_entity.type
_entity.pdbx_description
1 polymer ?
#
loop_
_entity_poly.entity_id
_entity_poly.type
_entity_poly.pdbx_seq_one_letter_code
_entity_poly.pdbx_strand_id
1 'polypeptide(L)'
;MKTLALTLSAAAALLVSAPAAAEPIPKPEAVALPDERPLLPELLAALSPGGDVAAPAAVARYDAVLAKLPRQTPLRGLVQFFRGQVLARPESGRQSEAFAAIEESIRLLPQHSGPLFVGAGFYAYGDEPGKAVDYLLRAARMDPPILNRLNDYEANNLLQRLGESNDRLRRIALSERLLDMGWRGGRSATTSAMAFEVLQARIDNRDVSGASAMLPRIVTPALLVRLLTEKKYEPLRAAAEDWAGPRLEKQWPIYLRQARSEWEASNDLEAGRSYAAALDAAGHDETLIRTFAPLFSRPIDPKRQQPLMFIASPVAGALARGGRWDEALAIYDNALKAWPAGDGALALNLSGNRARTLVMRGNFEAGLAAFDAVIADAAKWGGEVNHGAVAAMHLYRACALAALGRNSEDVTSSGMVAARQSVDPFAYMRLLICKNDLPAARKVIRDALADDELRNEVLPMFRPPAEKPYDSDYARTIAARFEQVRQDPSLRAAAARHSRLLTEPLNAAAPPEELETSAS
;
A
#
# COMPACT_ATOMS: atom_id res chain seq x y z
N MET A 1 -43.37 -56.62 -29.24
CA MET A 1 -43.93 -55.37 -29.81
C MET A 1 -44.87 -54.73 -28.80
N LYS A 2 -44.82 -53.40 -28.70
CA LYS A 2 -45.66 -52.46 -27.91
C LYS A 2 -45.09 -51.93 -26.57
N THR A 3 -44.43 -50.78 -26.72
CA THR A 3 -44.57 -49.51 -25.95
C THR A 3 -44.32 -49.51 -24.45
N LEU A 4 -43.16 -48.95 -24.04
CA LEU A 4 -42.99 -48.24 -22.78
C LEU A 4 -42.84 -46.74 -23.09
N ALA A 5 -43.67 -45.92 -22.43
CA ALA A 5 -43.74 -44.47 -22.58
C ALA A 5 -42.62 -43.79 -21.77
N LEU A 6 -41.91 -42.86 -22.41
CA LEU A 6 -41.01 -41.90 -21.77
C LEU A 6 -41.81 -40.64 -21.41
N THR A 7 -41.92 -40.30 -20.14
CA THR A 7 -42.39 -39.00 -19.67
C THR A 7 -41.19 -38.06 -19.48
N LEU A 8 -41.04 -37.09 -20.40
CA LEU A 8 -40.18 -35.92 -20.20
C LEU A 8 -40.93 -34.91 -19.32
N SER A 9 -40.45 -34.65 -18.11
CA SER A 9 -40.86 -33.49 -17.32
C SER A 9 -40.03 -32.28 -17.76
N ALA A 10 -40.66 -31.33 -18.43
CA ALA A 10 -40.09 -30.02 -18.72
C ALA A 10 -40.07 -29.16 -17.45
N ALA A 11 -38.89 -28.96 -16.87
CA ALA A 11 -38.67 -27.92 -15.87
C ALA A 11 -38.51 -26.57 -16.60
N ALA A 12 -39.54 -25.73 -16.53
CA ALA A 12 -39.48 -24.35 -16.99
C ALA A 12 -38.53 -23.57 -16.08
N ALA A 13 -37.30 -23.33 -16.55
CA ALA A 13 -36.39 -22.39 -15.93
C ALA A 13 -36.95 -20.97 -16.11
N LEU A 14 -37.45 -20.38 -15.02
CA LEU A 14 -37.68 -18.95 -14.90
C LEU A 14 -36.32 -18.25 -15.02
N LEU A 15 -35.98 -17.79 -16.22
CA LEU A 15 -34.94 -16.80 -16.43
C LEU A 15 -35.41 -15.49 -15.79
N VAL A 16 -35.13 -15.32 -14.50
CA VAL A 16 -35.17 -14.01 -13.86
C VAL A 16 -34.12 -13.17 -14.57
N SER A 17 -34.56 -12.25 -15.41
CA SER A 17 -33.70 -11.25 -16.03
C SER A 17 -32.97 -10.54 -14.89
N ALA A 18 -31.64 -10.62 -14.85
CA ALA A 18 -30.88 -9.82 -13.90
C ALA A 18 -31.29 -8.35 -14.11
N PRO A 19 -31.63 -7.59 -13.04
CA PRO A 19 -31.98 -6.19 -13.19
C PRO A 19 -30.83 -5.48 -13.92
N ALA A 20 -31.18 -4.64 -14.91
CA ALA A 20 -30.19 -3.79 -15.57
C ALA A 20 -29.39 -3.03 -14.50
N ALA A 21 -28.06 -3.00 -14.64
CA ALA A 21 -27.20 -2.28 -13.69
C ALA A 21 -27.70 -0.83 -13.57
N ALA A 22 -27.91 -0.37 -12.33
CA ALA A 22 -28.37 1.00 -12.09
C ALA A 22 -27.32 1.97 -12.66
N GLU A 23 -27.76 2.98 -13.42
CA GLU A 23 -26.85 4.02 -13.90
C GLU A 23 -26.18 4.69 -12.68
N PRO A 24 -24.83 4.83 -12.65
CA PRO A 24 -24.13 5.37 -11.49
C PRO A 24 -24.63 6.75 -11.09
N ILE A 25 -25.01 7.56 -12.07
CA ILE A 25 -25.58 8.89 -11.89
C ILE A 25 -26.80 8.95 -12.80
N PRO A 26 -27.97 9.40 -12.31
CA PRO A 26 -29.15 9.53 -13.16
C PRO A 26 -29.00 10.69 -14.15
N LYS A 27 -29.61 10.54 -15.32
CA LYS A 27 -29.83 11.67 -16.24
C LYS A 27 -30.75 12.72 -15.59
N PRO A 28 -30.49 14.04 -15.74
CA PRO A 28 -31.34 15.08 -15.18
C PRO A 28 -32.84 14.91 -15.50
N GLU A 29 -33.17 14.52 -16.73
CA GLU A 29 -34.54 14.33 -17.21
C GLU A 29 -35.25 13.17 -16.49
N ALA A 30 -34.50 12.17 -16.03
CA ALA A 30 -35.03 10.98 -15.37
C ALA A 30 -35.41 11.25 -13.90
N VAL A 31 -34.85 12.29 -13.29
CA VAL A 31 -35.05 12.62 -11.87
C VAL A 31 -35.80 13.93 -11.63
N ALA A 32 -35.99 14.75 -12.67
CA ALA A 32 -36.76 15.98 -12.58
C ALA A 32 -38.26 15.73 -12.49
N LEU A 33 -38.88 16.30 -11.46
CA LEU A 33 -40.34 16.37 -11.35
C LEU A 33 -40.91 17.31 -12.42
N PRO A 34 -42.22 17.21 -12.77
CA PRO A 34 -42.82 18.00 -13.84
C PRO A 34 -42.59 19.52 -13.71
N ASP A 35 -42.63 20.06 -12.50
CA ASP A 35 -42.42 21.48 -12.20
C ASP A 35 -40.94 21.89 -12.19
N GLU A 36 -40.02 20.94 -12.15
CA GLU A 36 -38.57 21.17 -12.17
C GLU A 36 -37.98 21.10 -13.59
N ARG A 37 -38.69 20.49 -14.55
CA ARG A 37 -38.25 20.38 -15.95
C ARG A 37 -37.84 21.69 -16.62
N PRO A 38 -38.50 22.84 -16.35
CA PRO A 38 -38.06 24.13 -16.89
C PRO A 38 -36.65 24.55 -16.45
N LEU A 39 -36.09 23.96 -15.38
CA LEU A 39 -34.75 24.25 -14.88
C LEU A 39 -33.65 23.43 -15.58
N LEU A 40 -34.01 22.40 -16.35
CA LEU A 40 -33.06 21.51 -17.01
C LEU A 40 -32.07 22.25 -17.93
N PRO A 41 -32.47 23.24 -18.76
CA PRO A 41 -31.52 23.99 -19.58
C PRO A 41 -30.46 24.73 -18.75
N GLU A 42 -30.85 25.32 -17.62
CA GLU A 42 -29.91 26.00 -16.71
C GLU A 42 -28.96 25.02 -16.05
N LEU A 43 -29.46 23.86 -15.60
CA LEU A 43 -28.62 22.80 -15.05
C LEU A 43 -27.65 22.27 -16.11
N LEU A 44 -28.11 21.96 -17.31
CA LEU A 44 -27.26 21.49 -18.41
C LEU A 44 -26.19 22.52 -18.79
N ALA A 45 -26.50 23.81 -18.74
CA ALA A 45 -25.53 24.88 -18.92
C ALA A 45 -24.49 24.93 -17.77
N ALA A 46 -24.91 24.65 -16.53
CA ALA A 46 -24.00 24.53 -15.38
C ALA A 46 -23.11 23.28 -15.45
N LEU A 47 -23.63 22.17 -15.97
CA LEU A 47 -22.90 20.90 -16.15
C LEU A 47 -21.97 20.90 -17.36
N SER A 48 -22.27 21.74 -18.35
CA SER A 48 -21.46 21.83 -19.57
C SER A 48 -20.03 22.21 -19.19
N PRO A 49 -19.01 21.46 -19.65
CA PRO A 49 -17.61 21.77 -19.42
C PRO A 49 -17.23 23.00 -20.27
N GLY A 50 -17.67 24.18 -19.85
CA GLY A 50 -17.02 25.42 -20.25
C GLY A 50 -15.59 25.35 -19.72
N GLY A 51 -14.59 25.39 -20.60
CA GLY A 51 -13.18 25.23 -20.23
C GLY A 51 -12.74 26.12 -19.06
N ASP A 52 -11.73 25.67 -18.30
CA ASP A 52 -11.04 26.38 -17.19
C ASP A 52 -11.88 27.37 -16.36
N VAL A 53 -13.16 27.07 -16.11
CA VAL A 53 -13.98 27.90 -15.21
C VAL A 53 -13.47 27.69 -13.80
N ALA A 54 -12.99 28.78 -13.18
CA ALA A 54 -12.54 28.78 -11.80
C ALA A 54 -13.62 28.23 -10.86
N ALA A 55 -13.21 27.43 -9.86
CA ALA A 55 -14.14 26.76 -8.95
C ALA A 55 -15.22 27.68 -8.34
N PRO A 56 -14.93 28.92 -7.88
CA PRO A 56 -15.97 29.80 -7.34
C PRO A 56 -17.09 30.13 -8.33
N ALA A 57 -16.76 30.36 -9.61
CA ALA A 57 -17.74 30.68 -10.63
C ALA A 57 -18.62 29.46 -10.99
N ALA A 58 -18.03 28.26 -10.98
CA ALA A 58 -18.79 27.03 -11.16
C ALA A 58 -19.74 26.76 -9.97
N VAL A 59 -19.30 26.99 -8.73
CA VAL A 59 -20.16 26.87 -7.54
C VAL A 59 -21.34 27.84 -7.60
N ALA A 60 -21.11 29.10 -7.99
CA ALA A 60 -22.17 30.10 -8.09
C ALA A 60 -23.29 29.68 -9.08
N ARG A 61 -22.95 28.99 -10.18
CA ARG A 61 -23.94 28.45 -11.12
C ARG A 61 -24.81 27.37 -10.46
N TYR A 62 -24.20 26.46 -9.68
CA TYR A 62 -24.97 25.45 -8.95
C TYR A 62 -25.83 26.07 -7.84
N ASP A 63 -25.32 27.09 -7.13
CA ASP A 63 -26.08 27.80 -6.10
C ASP A 63 -27.33 28.48 -6.69
N ALA A 64 -27.22 29.07 -7.89
CA ALA A 64 -28.36 29.68 -8.59
C ALA A 64 -29.45 28.66 -8.96
N VAL A 65 -29.06 27.45 -9.38
CA VAL A 65 -30.02 26.35 -9.65
C VAL A 65 -30.64 25.85 -8.33
N LEU A 66 -29.83 25.68 -7.28
CA LEU A 66 -30.30 25.22 -5.97
C LEU A 66 -31.29 26.19 -5.31
N ALA A 67 -31.13 27.50 -5.52
CA ALA A 67 -32.07 28.52 -5.04
C ALA A 67 -33.50 28.33 -5.62
N LYS A 68 -33.60 27.74 -6.82
CA LYS A 68 -34.86 27.40 -7.48
C LYS A 68 -35.38 25.99 -7.14
N LEU A 69 -34.60 25.21 -6.37
CA LEU A 69 -34.92 23.86 -5.91
C LEU A 69 -34.99 23.78 -4.37
N PRO A 70 -35.99 24.42 -3.72
CA PRO A 70 -36.10 24.43 -2.26
C PRO A 70 -36.56 23.07 -1.69
N ARG A 71 -37.17 22.21 -2.52
CA ARG A 71 -37.67 20.90 -2.11
C ARG A 71 -36.54 19.86 -2.13
N GLN A 72 -36.63 18.89 -1.23
CA GLN A 72 -35.70 17.76 -1.12
C GLN A 72 -36.01 16.71 -2.20
N THR A 73 -35.66 17.00 -3.45
CA THR A 73 -35.98 16.17 -4.62
C THR A 73 -34.74 15.47 -5.20
N PRO A 74 -34.91 14.39 -5.98
CA PRO A 74 -33.81 13.75 -6.68
C PRO A 74 -32.99 14.70 -7.57
N LEU A 75 -33.64 15.65 -8.28
CA LEU A 75 -32.92 16.65 -9.08
C LEU A 75 -32.02 17.54 -8.20
N ARG A 76 -32.49 17.99 -7.02
CA ARG A 76 -31.65 18.71 -6.04
C ARG A 76 -30.44 17.87 -5.63
N GLY A 77 -30.64 16.57 -5.39
CA GLY A 77 -29.56 15.62 -5.10
C GLY A 77 -28.51 15.59 -6.21
N LEU A 78 -28.94 15.56 -7.47
CA LEU A 78 -28.04 15.60 -8.62
C LEU A 78 -27.26 16.92 -8.70
N VAL A 79 -27.89 18.06 -8.43
CA VAL A 79 -27.17 19.35 -8.40
C VAL A 79 -26.12 19.36 -7.27
N GLN A 80 -26.47 18.84 -6.09
CA GLN A 80 -25.54 18.74 -4.97
C GLN A 80 -24.36 17.80 -5.25
N PHE A 81 -24.57 16.71 -5.99
CA PHE A 81 -23.50 15.81 -6.44
C PHE A 81 -22.40 16.54 -7.22
N PHE A 82 -22.79 17.37 -8.19
CA PHE A 82 -21.82 18.12 -9.00
C PHE A 82 -21.23 19.31 -8.25
N ARG A 83 -22.05 20.02 -7.46
CA ARG A 83 -21.59 21.10 -6.59
C ARG A 83 -20.52 20.62 -5.61
N GLY A 84 -20.75 19.48 -4.95
CA GLY A 84 -19.82 18.89 -3.99
C GLY A 84 -18.43 18.61 -4.60
N GLN A 85 -18.39 18.07 -5.81
CA GLN A 85 -17.12 17.81 -6.51
C GLN A 85 -16.34 19.07 -6.85
N VAL A 86 -17.02 20.16 -7.21
CA VAL A 86 -16.35 21.45 -7.45
C VAL A 86 -15.87 22.08 -6.13
N LEU A 87 -16.65 21.96 -5.06
CA LEU A 87 -16.25 22.42 -3.73
C LEU A 87 -15.09 21.64 -3.14
N ALA A 88 -14.89 20.37 -3.51
CA ALA A 88 -13.77 19.58 -3.00
C ALA A 88 -12.43 19.91 -3.66
N ARG A 89 -12.42 20.77 -4.68
CA ARG A 89 -11.16 21.18 -5.30
C ARG A 89 -10.37 22.09 -4.34
N PRO A 90 -9.05 21.92 -4.20
CA PRO A 90 -8.24 22.68 -3.25
C PRO A 90 -8.40 24.20 -3.38
N GLU A 91 -8.54 24.72 -4.61
CA GLU A 91 -8.72 26.14 -4.89
C GLU A 91 -10.02 26.76 -4.33
N SER A 92 -10.98 25.94 -3.90
CA SER A 92 -12.24 26.42 -3.33
C SER A 92 -12.09 26.84 -1.86
N GLY A 93 -11.20 26.19 -1.09
CA GLY A 93 -11.11 26.32 0.37
C GLY A 93 -12.37 25.91 1.15
N ARG A 94 -13.35 25.23 0.53
CA ARG A 94 -14.71 24.98 1.06
C ARG A 94 -15.00 23.50 1.30
N GLN A 95 -14.03 22.77 1.85
CA GLN A 95 -14.09 21.32 2.08
C GLN A 95 -15.35 20.89 2.86
N SER A 96 -15.69 21.58 3.96
CA SER A 96 -16.84 21.24 4.81
C SER A 96 -18.18 21.31 4.08
N GLU A 97 -18.34 22.29 3.19
CA GLU A 97 -19.53 22.41 2.34
C GLU A 97 -19.58 21.33 1.26
N ALA A 98 -18.42 20.88 0.80
CA ALA A 98 -18.30 19.78 -0.13
C ALA A 98 -18.86 18.48 0.49
N PHE A 99 -18.48 18.17 1.73
CA PHE A 99 -19.03 17.03 2.49
C PHE A 99 -20.55 17.13 2.64
N ALA A 100 -21.06 18.30 3.06
CA ALA A 100 -22.50 18.50 3.23
C ALA A 100 -23.29 18.30 1.92
N ALA A 101 -22.75 18.79 0.79
CA ALA A 101 -23.36 18.60 -0.52
C ALA A 101 -23.41 17.12 -0.94
N ILE A 102 -22.30 16.38 -0.76
CA ILE A 102 -22.26 14.95 -1.11
C ILE A 102 -23.17 14.12 -0.20
N GLU A 103 -23.25 14.40 1.10
CA GLU A 103 -24.20 13.73 2.01
C GLU A 103 -25.66 13.99 1.60
N GLU A 104 -26.00 15.24 1.26
CA GLU A 104 -27.34 15.55 0.75
C GLU A 104 -27.63 14.80 -0.56
N SER A 105 -26.64 14.72 -1.46
CA SER A 105 -26.75 13.93 -2.68
C SER A 105 -26.99 12.45 -2.40
N ILE A 106 -26.26 11.82 -1.47
CA ILE A 106 -26.43 10.41 -1.11
C ILE A 106 -27.84 10.15 -0.56
N ARG A 107 -28.36 11.07 0.26
CA ARG A 107 -29.71 10.99 0.84
C ARG A 107 -30.80 11.13 -0.23
N LEU A 108 -30.61 12.02 -1.20
CA LEU A 108 -31.60 12.33 -2.25
C LEU A 108 -31.53 11.41 -3.47
N LEU A 109 -30.43 10.68 -3.64
CA LEU A 109 -30.21 9.72 -4.72
C LEU A 109 -29.88 8.30 -4.18
N PRO A 110 -30.73 7.71 -3.31
CA PRO A 110 -30.39 6.47 -2.59
C PRO A 110 -30.28 5.23 -3.48
N GLN A 111 -30.74 5.31 -4.74
CA GLN A 111 -30.71 4.22 -5.72
C GLN A 111 -29.54 4.34 -6.71
N HIS A 112 -28.65 5.32 -6.54
CA HIS A 112 -27.50 5.54 -7.43
C HIS A 112 -26.17 5.34 -6.72
N SER A 113 -25.27 4.61 -7.36
CA SER A 113 -23.95 4.25 -6.80
C SER A 113 -22.94 5.40 -6.87
N GLY A 114 -23.11 6.35 -7.79
CA GLY A 114 -22.19 7.47 -8.03
C GLY A 114 -21.99 8.38 -6.82
N PRO A 115 -23.06 8.89 -6.18
CA PRO A 115 -22.93 9.67 -4.94
C PRO A 115 -22.19 8.93 -3.82
N LEU A 116 -22.45 7.63 -3.66
CA LEU A 116 -21.75 6.79 -2.68
C LEU A 116 -20.27 6.66 -3.03
N PHE A 117 -19.94 6.41 -4.30
CA PHE A 117 -18.56 6.27 -4.77
C PHE A 117 -17.76 7.57 -4.58
N VAL A 118 -18.32 8.72 -4.97
CA VAL A 118 -17.67 10.02 -4.76
C VAL A 118 -17.55 10.32 -3.26
N GLY A 119 -18.59 10.07 -2.47
CA GLY A 119 -18.54 10.21 -1.02
C GLY A 119 -17.46 9.35 -0.37
N ALA A 120 -17.21 8.15 -0.88
CA ALA A 120 -16.12 7.31 -0.38
C ALA A 120 -14.76 7.99 -0.56
N GLY A 121 -14.52 8.64 -1.69
CA GLY A 121 -13.29 9.43 -1.90
C GLY A 121 -13.13 10.52 -0.84
N PHE A 122 -14.20 11.25 -0.53
CA PHE A 122 -14.16 12.33 0.45
C PHE A 122 -13.80 11.82 1.85
N TYR A 123 -14.43 10.73 2.30
CA TYR A 123 -14.16 10.14 3.60
C TYR A 123 -12.81 9.43 3.67
N ALA A 124 -12.34 8.87 2.55
CA ALA A 124 -11.01 8.25 2.47
C ALA A 124 -9.89 9.27 2.73
N TYR A 125 -10.05 10.52 2.30
CA TYR A 125 -9.09 11.62 2.55
C TYR A 125 -9.45 12.48 3.77
N GLY A 126 -10.64 12.33 4.35
CA GLY A 126 -11.11 13.03 5.55
C GLY A 126 -10.85 12.32 6.88
N ASP A 127 -9.98 11.31 6.90
CA ASP A 127 -9.67 10.49 8.09
C ASP A 127 -10.82 9.65 8.67
N GLU A 128 -11.78 9.27 7.81
CA GLU A 128 -12.85 8.33 8.15
C GLU A 128 -12.84 7.10 7.20
N PRO A 129 -11.74 6.30 7.18
CA PRO A 129 -11.59 5.20 6.24
C PRO A 129 -12.71 4.15 6.37
N GLY A 130 -13.23 3.90 7.57
CA GLY A 130 -14.34 2.97 7.78
C GLY A 130 -15.63 3.38 7.05
N LYS A 131 -15.97 4.67 7.09
CA LYS A 131 -17.16 5.21 6.41
C LYS A 131 -17.00 5.18 4.88
N ALA A 132 -15.79 5.45 4.39
CA ALA A 132 -15.46 5.33 2.98
C ALA A 132 -15.70 3.90 2.46
N VAL A 133 -15.26 2.88 3.19
CA VAL A 133 -15.49 1.46 2.85
C VAL A 133 -16.97 1.13 2.86
N ASP A 134 -17.72 1.57 3.88
CA ASP A 134 -19.16 1.32 3.96
C ASP A 134 -19.90 1.85 2.72
N TYR A 135 -19.47 2.99 2.19
CA TYR A 135 -19.98 3.56 0.94
C TYR A 135 -19.56 2.77 -0.29
N LEU A 136 -18.29 2.37 -0.42
CA LEU A 136 -17.84 1.53 -1.54
C LEU A 136 -18.58 0.19 -1.57
N LEU A 137 -18.75 -0.47 -0.42
CA LEU A 137 -19.48 -1.73 -0.33
C LEU A 137 -20.97 -1.56 -0.67
N ARG A 138 -21.59 -0.44 -0.28
CA ARG A 138 -22.97 -0.10 -0.71
C ARG A 138 -23.04 0.16 -2.20
N ALA A 139 -22.14 0.98 -2.75
CA ALA A 139 -22.08 1.28 -4.18
C ALA A 139 -21.91 0.00 -5.00
N ALA A 140 -21.01 -0.89 -4.58
CA ALA A 140 -20.74 -2.16 -5.24
C ALA A 140 -21.90 -3.15 -5.19
N ARG A 141 -22.83 -3.04 -4.22
CA ARG A 141 -24.06 -3.86 -4.21
C ARG A 141 -25.06 -3.39 -5.26
N MET A 142 -25.06 -2.10 -5.58
CA MET A 142 -26.01 -1.47 -6.50
C MET A 142 -25.50 -1.51 -7.94
N ASP A 143 -24.20 -1.27 -8.12
CA ASP A 143 -23.51 -1.20 -9.39
C ASP A 143 -22.11 -1.81 -9.17
N PRO A 144 -21.98 -3.15 -9.25
CA PRO A 144 -20.70 -3.79 -9.00
C PRO A 144 -19.56 -3.18 -9.83
N PRO A 145 -19.68 -3.01 -11.16
CA PRO A 145 -18.59 -2.48 -11.99
C PRO A 145 -17.98 -1.15 -11.54
N ILE A 146 -18.67 -0.36 -10.70
CA ILE A 146 -18.16 0.92 -10.20
C ILE A 146 -16.81 0.80 -9.48
N LEU A 147 -16.52 -0.34 -8.83
CA LEU A 147 -15.25 -0.54 -8.13
C LEU A 147 -14.06 -0.61 -9.09
N ASN A 148 -14.25 -0.92 -10.38
CA ASN A 148 -13.19 -0.87 -11.38
C ASN A 148 -12.73 0.57 -11.70
N ARG A 149 -13.40 1.58 -11.15
CA ARG A 149 -12.94 2.98 -11.21
C ARG A 149 -11.89 3.30 -10.15
N LEU A 150 -11.75 2.47 -9.11
CA LEU A 150 -10.66 2.61 -8.15
C LEU A 150 -9.36 2.19 -8.82
N ASN A 151 -8.36 3.06 -8.77
CA ASN A 151 -7.00 2.69 -9.14
C ASN A 151 -6.26 2.02 -7.96
N ASP A 152 -5.09 1.44 -8.25
CA ASP A 152 -4.27 0.72 -7.26
C ASP A 152 -3.94 1.58 -6.03
N TYR A 153 -3.59 2.86 -6.26
CA TYR A 153 -3.24 3.80 -5.20
C TYR A 153 -4.41 4.06 -4.26
N GLU A 154 -5.60 4.34 -4.79
CA GLU A 154 -6.80 4.63 -3.99
C GLU A 154 -7.20 3.44 -3.12
N ALA A 155 -7.20 2.24 -3.71
CA ALA A 155 -7.52 1.01 -2.98
C ALA A 155 -6.46 0.72 -1.90
N ASN A 156 -5.18 0.79 -2.24
CA ASN A 156 -4.09 0.51 -1.30
C ASN A 156 -4.04 1.53 -0.15
N ASN A 157 -4.21 2.83 -0.44
CA ASN A 157 -4.27 3.88 0.57
C ASN A 157 -5.42 3.63 1.57
N LEU A 158 -6.61 3.27 1.07
CA LEU A 158 -7.74 2.97 1.94
C LEU A 158 -7.49 1.72 2.81
N LEU A 159 -6.96 0.64 2.22
CA LEU A 159 -6.63 -0.59 2.95
C LEU A 159 -5.55 -0.36 4.03
N GLN A 160 -4.55 0.47 3.74
CA GLN A 160 -3.51 0.85 4.69
C GLN A 160 -4.10 1.62 5.86
N ARG A 161 -4.91 2.66 5.59
CA ARG A 161 -5.56 3.48 6.63
C ARG A 161 -6.44 2.66 7.57
N LEU A 162 -7.18 1.67 7.04
CA LEU A 162 -7.94 0.71 7.86
C LEU A 162 -7.02 -0.15 8.75
N GLY A 163 -5.86 -0.55 8.23
CA GLY A 163 -4.86 -1.29 9.01
C GLY A 163 -4.32 -0.47 10.17
N GLU A 164 -4.01 0.80 9.93
CA GLU A 164 -3.52 1.75 10.94
C GLU A 164 -4.59 2.05 12.01
N SER A 165 -5.87 2.10 11.63
CA SER A 165 -6.99 2.25 12.57
C SER A 165 -7.47 0.92 13.20
N ASN A 166 -6.78 -0.18 12.93
CA ASN A 166 -7.16 -1.54 13.36
C ASN A 166 -8.59 -1.97 12.96
N ASP A 167 -9.14 -1.42 11.87
CA ASP A 167 -10.46 -1.82 11.33
C ASP A 167 -10.32 -2.99 10.36
N ARG A 168 -9.92 -4.13 10.93
CA ARG A 168 -9.64 -5.36 10.17
C ARG A 168 -10.89 -5.89 9.44
N LEU A 169 -12.07 -5.78 10.05
CA LEU A 169 -13.32 -6.30 9.47
C LEU A 169 -13.66 -5.61 8.15
N ARG A 170 -13.60 -4.28 8.10
CA ARG A 170 -13.85 -3.54 6.85
C ARG A 170 -12.76 -3.75 5.82
N ARG A 171 -11.50 -3.86 6.27
CA ARG A 171 -10.37 -4.18 5.38
C ARG A 171 -10.56 -5.52 4.66
N ILE A 172 -10.97 -6.56 5.39
CA ILE A 172 -11.29 -7.89 4.81
C ILE A 172 -12.47 -7.77 3.85
N ALA A 173 -13.56 -7.13 4.26
CA ALA A 173 -14.78 -7.02 3.45
C ALA A 173 -14.53 -6.30 2.11
N LEU A 174 -13.74 -5.21 2.12
CA LEU A 174 -13.35 -4.52 0.90
C LEU A 174 -12.44 -5.38 0.02
N SER A 175 -11.43 -6.02 0.62
CA SER A 175 -10.50 -6.90 -0.08
C SER A 175 -11.23 -8.03 -0.80
N GLU A 176 -12.11 -8.72 -0.09
CA GLU A 176 -12.94 -9.80 -0.64
C GLU A 176 -13.82 -9.30 -1.78
N ARG A 177 -14.51 -8.16 -1.58
CA ARG A 177 -15.38 -7.60 -2.62
C ARG A 177 -14.60 -7.23 -3.89
N LEU A 178 -13.43 -6.62 -3.78
CA LEU A 178 -12.59 -6.28 -4.93
C LEU A 178 -12.13 -7.53 -5.68
N LEU A 179 -11.71 -8.56 -4.95
CA LEU A 179 -11.23 -9.81 -5.55
C LEU A 179 -12.36 -10.60 -6.23
N ASP A 180 -13.52 -10.74 -5.60
CA ASP A 180 -14.69 -11.44 -6.17
C ASP A 180 -15.19 -10.81 -7.46
N MET A 181 -15.03 -9.50 -7.56
CA MET A 181 -15.37 -8.70 -8.71
C MET A 181 -14.37 -8.77 -9.87
N GLY A 182 -13.23 -9.42 -9.66
CA GLY A 182 -12.13 -9.43 -10.61
C GLY A 182 -11.62 -8.01 -10.88
N TRP A 183 -11.49 -7.20 -9.82
CA TRP A 183 -11.01 -5.82 -9.90
C TRP A 183 -9.71 -5.73 -10.71
N ARG A 184 -9.72 -4.89 -11.75
CA ARG A 184 -8.62 -4.77 -12.72
C ARG A 184 -7.73 -3.55 -12.49
N GLY A 185 -8.09 -2.70 -11.53
CA GLY A 185 -7.29 -1.51 -11.19
C GLY A 185 -6.06 -1.82 -10.35
N GLY A 186 -5.96 -3.04 -9.83
CA GLY A 186 -4.91 -3.46 -8.91
C GLY A 186 -3.69 -4.05 -9.58
N ARG A 187 -2.54 -3.87 -8.93
CA ARG A 187 -1.31 -4.57 -9.28
C ARG A 187 -1.16 -5.89 -8.58
N SER A 188 -0.20 -6.68 -9.05
CA SER A 188 0.23 -7.95 -8.46
C SER A 188 0.37 -7.90 -6.93
N ALA A 189 1.06 -6.88 -6.42
CA ALA A 189 1.36 -6.73 -4.99
C ALA A 189 0.10 -6.46 -4.17
N THR A 190 -0.71 -5.48 -4.56
CA THR A 190 -1.96 -5.12 -3.88
C THR A 190 -2.96 -6.27 -3.91
N THR A 191 -3.09 -6.93 -5.07
CA THR A 191 -3.97 -8.10 -5.23
C THR A 191 -3.53 -9.26 -4.36
N SER A 192 -2.22 -9.53 -4.29
CA SER A 192 -1.66 -10.56 -3.40
C SER A 192 -1.92 -10.24 -1.94
N ALA A 193 -1.75 -8.97 -1.52
CA ALA A 193 -1.97 -8.55 -0.15
C ALA A 193 -3.44 -8.69 0.27
N MET A 194 -4.38 -8.30 -0.59
CA MET A 194 -5.81 -8.50 -0.38
C MET A 194 -6.15 -10.00 -0.28
N ALA A 195 -5.64 -10.81 -1.20
CA ALA A 195 -5.92 -12.25 -1.22
C ALA A 195 -5.37 -12.94 0.02
N PHE A 196 -4.19 -12.53 0.48
CA PHE A 196 -3.61 -13.02 1.72
C PHE A 196 -4.44 -12.61 2.94
N GLU A 197 -4.91 -11.36 3.04
CA GLU A 197 -5.78 -10.91 4.15
C GLU A 197 -7.08 -11.73 4.21
N VAL A 198 -7.74 -11.95 3.07
CA VAL A 198 -8.95 -12.79 2.99
C VAL A 198 -8.62 -14.23 3.38
N LEU A 199 -7.52 -14.80 2.88
CA LEU A 199 -7.05 -16.13 3.26
C LEU A 199 -6.85 -16.24 4.78
N GLN A 200 -6.23 -15.25 5.42
CA GLN A 200 -6.03 -15.23 6.86
C GLN A 200 -7.36 -15.26 7.61
N ALA A 201 -8.33 -14.44 7.20
CA ALA A 201 -9.66 -14.42 7.79
C ALA A 201 -10.39 -15.77 7.64
N ARG A 202 -10.24 -16.43 6.50
CA ARG A 202 -10.81 -17.76 6.23
C ARG A 202 -10.18 -18.83 7.13
N ILE A 203 -8.87 -18.79 7.33
CA ILE A 203 -8.17 -19.67 8.28
C ILE A 203 -8.62 -19.43 9.72
N ASP A 204 -8.79 -18.17 10.14
CA ASP A 204 -9.32 -17.82 11.46
C ASP A 204 -10.72 -18.42 11.69
N ASN A 205 -11.53 -18.47 10.63
CA ASN A 205 -12.87 -19.06 10.63
C ASN A 205 -12.91 -20.57 10.34
N ARG A 206 -11.76 -21.25 10.30
CA ARG A 206 -11.61 -22.69 9.97
C ARG A 206 -12.13 -23.08 8.57
N ASP A 207 -12.28 -22.12 7.67
CA ASP A 207 -12.64 -22.33 6.26
C ASP A 207 -11.38 -22.58 5.42
N VAL A 208 -10.80 -23.77 5.58
CA VAL A 208 -9.56 -24.16 4.88
C VAL A 208 -9.77 -24.20 3.36
N SER A 209 -10.94 -24.62 2.88
CA SER A 209 -11.25 -24.69 1.45
C SER A 209 -11.34 -23.30 0.84
N GLY A 210 -12.08 -22.37 1.46
CA GLY A 210 -12.15 -20.98 1.03
C GLY A 210 -10.79 -20.27 1.11
N ALA A 211 -9.99 -20.57 2.13
CA ALA A 211 -8.62 -20.07 2.23
C ALA A 211 -7.73 -20.58 1.09
N SER A 212 -7.80 -21.89 0.78
CA SER A 212 -7.05 -22.50 -0.32
C SER A 212 -7.43 -21.91 -1.68
N ALA A 213 -8.69 -21.53 -1.89
CA ALA A 213 -9.15 -20.90 -3.12
C ALA A 213 -8.50 -19.53 -3.40
N MET A 214 -7.93 -18.89 -2.38
CA MET A 214 -7.21 -17.61 -2.55
C MET A 214 -5.76 -17.79 -3.01
N LEU A 215 -5.16 -18.99 -2.90
CA LEU A 215 -3.74 -19.22 -3.24
C LEU A 215 -3.36 -18.74 -4.65
N PRO A 216 -4.15 -19.01 -5.72
CA PRO A 216 -3.78 -18.57 -7.08
C PRO A 216 -3.73 -17.04 -7.26
N ARG A 217 -4.31 -16.27 -6.32
CA ARG A 217 -4.30 -14.80 -6.34
C ARG A 217 -3.08 -14.22 -5.60
N ILE A 218 -2.32 -15.03 -4.88
CA ILE A 218 -1.15 -14.60 -4.11
C ILE A 218 0.10 -14.92 -4.94
N VAL A 219 0.60 -13.89 -5.62
CA VAL A 219 1.79 -14.01 -6.48
C VAL A 219 3.07 -13.49 -5.83
N THR A 220 2.96 -12.76 -4.72
CA THR A 220 4.11 -12.16 -4.03
C THR A 220 4.85 -13.19 -3.17
N PRO A 221 6.16 -13.47 -3.43
CA PRO A 221 6.93 -14.48 -2.68
C PRO A 221 6.96 -14.25 -1.17
N ALA A 222 7.03 -13.00 -0.72
CA ALA A 222 7.06 -12.64 0.70
C ALA A 222 5.76 -13.01 1.46
N LEU A 223 4.63 -13.16 0.78
CA LEU A 223 3.38 -13.62 1.39
C LEU A 223 3.28 -15.14 1.37
N LEU A 224 3.68 -15.79 0.27
CA LEU A 224 3.67 -17.25 0.16
C LEU A 224 4.62 -17.91 1.15
N VAL A 225 5.79 -17.31 1.41
CA VAL A 225 6.71 -17.86 2.42
C VAL A 225 6.06 -17.95 3.80
N ARG A 226 5.14 -17.02 4.14
CA ARG A 226 4.40 -17.10 5.40
C ARG A 226 3.53 -18.35 5.45
N LEU A 227 2.85 -18.67 4.35
CA LEU A 227 2.03 -19.88 4.22
C LEU A 227 2.86 -21.17 4.33
N LEU A 228 4.08 -21.15 3.80
CA LEU A 228 5.01 -22.28 3.87
C LEU A 228 5.62 -22.44 5.28
N THR A 229 5.87 -21.33 5.98
CA THR A 229 6.62 -21.35 7.23
C THR A 229 5.76 -21.35 8.48
N GLU A 230 4.74 -20.50 8.57
CA GLU A 230 4.00 -20.29 9.82
C GLU A 230 3.05 -21.47 10.12
N LYS A 231 3.06 -21.94 11.37
CA LYS A 231 2.28 -23.11 11.80
C LYS A 231 0.77 -22.90 11.66
N LYS A 232 0.30 -21.66 11.79
CA LYS A 232 -1.11 -21.30 11.58
C LYS A 232 -1.62 -21.68 10.18
N TYR A 233 -0.74 -21.73 9.18
CA TYR A 233 -1.09 -22.09 7.80
C TYR A 233 -0.73 -23.54 7.46
N GLU A 234 -0.40 -24.37 8.45
CA GLU A 234 -0.15 -25.81 8.25
C GLU A 234 -1.24 -26.52 7.42
N PRO A 235 -2.55 -26.25 7.60
CA PRO A 235 -3.58 -26.85 6.76
C PRO A 235 -3.49 -26.52 5.26
N LEU A 236 -2.84 -25.41 4.90
CA LEU A 236 -2.67 -24.96 3.51
C LEU A 236 -1.32 -25.32 2.92
N ARG A 237 -0.38 -25.86 3.72
CA ARG A 237 1.03 -25.99 3.33
C ARG A 237 1.19 -26.81 2.06
N ALA A 238 0.54 -27.96 1.96
CA ALA A 238 0.63 -28.82 0.78
C ALA A 238 0.13 -28.12 -0.49
N ALA A 239 -0.99 -27.38 -0.40
CA ALA A 239 -1.52 -26.61 -1.53
C ALA A 239 -0.62 -25.41 -1.89
N ALA A 240 -0.02 -24.76 -0.90
CA ALA A 240 0.95 -23.68 -1.11
C ALA A 240 2.26 -24.20 -1.74
N GLU A 241 2.75 -25.37 -1.34
CA GLU A 241 3.92 -26.03 -1.93
C GLU A 241 3.64 -26.46 -3.38
N ASP A 242 2.44 -26.98 -3.66
CA ASP A 242 2.05 -27.31 -5.03
C ASP A 242 1.98 -26.08 -5.93
N TRP A 243 1.36 -24.99 -5.45
CA TRP A 243 1.27 -23.72 -6.18
C TRP A 243 2.62 -23.04 -6.39
N ALA A 244 3.37 -22.82 -5.31
CA ALA A 244 4.55 -21.95 -5.32
C ALA A 244 5.88 -22.69 -5.50
N GLY A 245 5.90 -23.99 -5.19
CA GLY A 245 7.12 -24.74 -4.92
C GLY A 245 7.58 -24.56 -3.45
N PRO A 246 8.21 -25.57 -2.83
CA PRO A 246 8.68 -25.51 -1.45
C PRO A 246 9.74 -24.43 -1.18
N ARG A 247 10.41 -23.93 -2.22
CA ARG A 247 11.37 -22.82 -2.15
C ARG A 247 10.92 -21.60 -2.95
N LEU A 248 9.64 -21.55 -3.34
CA LEU A 248 9.07 -20.51 -4.21
C LEU A 248 9.62 -20.51 -5.65
N GLU A 249 10.25 -21.60 -6.08
CA GLU A 249 10.87 -21.73 -7.40
C GLU A 249 9.88 -21.62 -8.56
N LYS A 250 8.59 -21.93 -8.33
CA LYS A 250 7.52 -21.71 -9.34
C LYS A 250 7.04 -20.27 -9.33
N GLN A 251 7.02 -19.62 -8.15
CA GLN A 251 6.44 -18.29 -8.01
C GLN A 251 7.37 -17.16 -8.45
N TRP A 252 8.67 -17.24 -8.13
CA TRP A 252 9.61 -16.18 -8.49
C TRP A 252 9.58 -15.80 -9.98
N PRO A 253 9.62 -16.76 -10.94
CA PRO A 253 9.51 -16.44 -12.36
C PRO A 253 8.19 -15.76 -12.72
N ILE A 254 7.07 -16.15 -12.09
CA ILE A 254 5.75 -15.54 -12.35
C ILE A 254 5.74 -14.09 -11.87
N TYR A 255 6.21 -13.86 -10.64
CA TYR A 255 6.21 -12.54 -10.02
C TYR A 255 7.09 -11.54 -10.77
N LEU A 256 8.32 -11.94 -11.11
CA LEU A 256 9.27 -11.10 -11.85
C LEU A 256 8.76 -10.76 -13.25
N ARG A 257 8.28 -11.76 -14.01
CA ARG A 257 7.69 -11.53 -15.33
C ARG A 257 6.50 -10.60 -15.26
N GLN A 258 5.58 -10.81 -14.32
CA GLN A 258 4.38 -9.98 -14.21
C GLN A 258 4.73 -8.53 -13.87
N ALA A 259 5.60 -8.31 -12.88
CA ALA A 259 6.03 -6.96 -12.51
C ALA A 259 6.76 -6.25 -13.66
N ARG A 260 7.61 -6.97 -14.40
CA ARG A 260 8.28 -6.45 -15.60
C ARG A 260 7.25 -6.07 -16.68
N SER A 261 6.35 -6.99 -17.03
CA SER A 261 5.36 -6.76 -18.07
C SER A 261 4.40 -5.61 -17.73
N GLU A 262 4.01 -5.46 -16.46
CA GLU A 262 3.25 -4.30 -15.98
C GLU A 262 4.01 -2.97 -16.23
N TRP A 263 5.31 -2.95 -15.95
CA TRP A 263 6.17 -1.78 -16.20
C TRP A 263 6.36 -1.50 -17.69
N GLU A 264 6.73 -2.50 -18.49
CA GLU A 264 7.01 -2.34 -19.93
C GLU A 264 5.77 -1.95 -20.74
N ALA A 265 4.59 -2.49 -20.38
CA ALA A 265 3.35 -2.20 -21.09
C ALA A 265 2.80 -0.80 -20.77
N SER A 266 3.04 -0.29 -19.57
CA SER A 266 2.48 1.00 -19.12
C SER A 266 3.44 2.17 -19.27
N ASN A 267 4.75 1.93 -19.13
CA ASN A 267 5.78 2.95 -18.92
C ASN A 267 5.41 3.94 -17.79
N ASP A 268 4.59 3.48 -16.84
CA ASP A 268 4.14 4.23 -15.67
C ASP A 268 5.08 3.97 -14.49
N LEU A 269 5.61 5.03 -13.88
CA LEU A 269 6.59 4.94 -12.81
C LEU A 269 6.06 4.26 -11.56
N GLU A 270 4.74 4.25 -11.36
CA GLU A 270 4.15 3.45 -10.29
C GLU A 270 4.32 1.94 -10.59
N ALA A 271 4.15 1.47 -11.83
CA ALA A 271 4.47 0.09 -12.21
C ALA A 271 5.99 -0.17 -12.13
N GLY A 272 6.79 0.83 -12.51
CA GLY A 272 8.24 0.81 -12.34
C GLY A 272 8.66 0.62 -10.88
N ARG A 273 7.95 1.24 -9.93
CA ARG A 273 8.16 1.05 -8.49
C ARG A 273 7.90 -0.39 -8.07
N SER A 274 6.82 -1.00 -8.54
CA SER A 274 6.52 -2.42 -8.27
C SER A 274 7.62 -3.34 -8.82
N TYR A 275 8.12 -3.07 -10.03
CA TYR A 275 9.21 -3.85 -10.61
C TYR A 275 10.55 -3.64 -9.89
N ALA A 276 10.89 -2.41 -9.53
CA ALA A 276 12.09 -2.11 -8.73
C ALA A 276 12.06 -2.86 -7.39
N ALA A 277 10.92 -2.89 -6.71
CA ALA A 277 10.75 -3.66 -5.47
C ALA A 277 10.86 -5.18 -5.69
N ALA A 278 10.36 -5.70 -6.82
CA ALA A 278 10.50 -7.10 -7.17
C ALA A 278 11.96 -7.51 -7.41
N LEU A 279 12.72 -6.67 -8.13
CA LEU A 279 14.15 -6.88 -8.37
C LEU A 279 14.97 -6.82 -7.08
N ASP A 280 14.69 -5.84 -6.22
CA ASP A 280 15.36 -5.72 -4.91
C ASP A 280 15.08 -6.95 -4.04
N ALA A 281 13.82 -7.38 -3.94
CA ALA A 281 13.43 -8.57 -3.19
C ALA A 281 14.06 -9.86 -3.74
N ALA A 282 14.31 -9.94 -5.04
CA ALA A 282 14.99 -11.06 -5.68
C ALA A 282 16.53 -10.97 -5.58
N GLY A 283 17.09 -9.84 -5.13
CA GLY A 283 18.53 -9.60 -5.08
C GLY A 283 19.16 -9.37 -6.46
N HIS A 284 18.40 -8.84 -7.42
CA HIS A 284 18.85 -8.55 -8.78
C HIS A 284 19.43 -7.14 -8.91
N ASP A 285 20.43 -6.85 -8.08
CA ASP A 285 21.03 -5.52 -7.92
C ASP A 285 21.48 -4.90 -9.25
N GLU A 286 22.20 -5.67 -10.09
CA GLU A 286 22.69 -5.17 -11.38
C GLU A 286 21.56 -4.81 -12.35
N THR A 287 20.50 -5.62 -12.41
CA THR A 287 19.34 -5.32 -13.26
C THR A 287 18.56 -4.12 -12.72
N LEU A 288 18.37 -4.02 -11.42
CA LEU A 288 17.75 -2.87 -10.76
C LEU A 288 18.50 -1.57 -11.06
N ILE A 289 19.82 -1.58 -10.91
CA ILE A 289 20.68 -0.42 -11.20
C ILE A 289 20.57 -0.03 -12.67
N ARG A 290 20.79 -0.99 -13.59
CA ARG A 290 20.78 -0.72 -15.03
C ARG A 290 19.44 -0.18 -15.52
N THR A 291 18.32 -0.70 -15.00
CA THR A 291 16.98 -0.29 -15.42
C THR A 291 16.61 1.09 -14.87
N PHE A 292 16.87 1.36 -13.58
CA PHE A 292 16.28 2.52 -12.92
C PHE A 292 17.25 3.66 -12.57
N ALA A 293 18.56 3.41 -12.41
CA ALA A 293 19.52 4.48 -12.14
C ALA A 293 19.56 5.58 -13.24
N PRO A 294 19.43 5.28 -14.55
CA PRO A 294 19.40 6.31 -15.58
C PRO A 294 18.27 7.32 -15.44
N LEU A 295 17.15 6.97 -14.77
CA LEU A 295 16.03 7.88 -14.53
C LEU A 295 16.41 9.06 -13.62
N PHE A 296 17.43 8.89 -12.78
CA PHE A 296 17.94 9.92 -11.86
C PHE A 296 19.09 10.74 -12.45
N SER A 297 19.53 10.41 -13.68
CA SER A 297 20.60 11.16 -14.38
C SER A 297 20.04 12.23 -15.33
N ARG A 298 18.71 12.31 -15.47
CA ARG A 298 18.00 13.26 -16.35
C ARG A 298 17.21 14.26 -15.50
N PRO A 299 16.80 15.42 -16.06
CA PRO A 299 15.85 16.30 -15.39
C PRO A 299 14.56 15.57 -15.01
N ILE A 300 14.12 15.74 -13.76
CA ILE A 300 12.93 15.10 -13.21
C ILE A 300 11.78 16.12 -13.22
N ASP A 301 10.62 15.72 -13.74
CA ASP A 301 9.36 16.45 -13.59
C ASP A 301 8.72 16.09 -12.25
N PRO A 302 8.70 16.99 -11.25
CA PRO A 302 8.23 16.67 -9.91
C PRO A 302 6.73 16.34 -9.83
N LYS A 303 5.94 16.75 -10.83
CA LYS A 303 4.48 16.49 -10.87
C LYS A 303 4.16 15.16 -11.51
N ARG A 304 4.91 14.76 -12.53
CA ARG A 304 4.65 13.52 -13.29
C ARG A 304 5.45 12.33 -12.82
N GLN A 305 6.56 12.56 -12.10
CA GLN A 305 7.52 11.51 -11.77
C GLN A 305 7.68 11.29 -10.27
N GLN A 306 6.71 11.71 -9.46
CA GLN A 306 6.68 11.49 -8.02
C GLN A 306 7.05 10.05 -7.56
N PRO A 307 6.67 8.97 -8.28
CA PRO A 307 7.03 7.61 -7.83
C PRO A 307 8.53 7.33 -7.80
N LEU A 308 9.36 8.14 -8.48
CA LEU A 308 10.82 8.06 -8.37
C LEU A 308 11.31 8.27 -6.92
N MET A 309 10.57 8.98 -6.08
CA MET A 309 10.89 9.10 -4.64
C MET A 309 11.03 7.73 -3.97
N PHE A 310 10.20 6.77 -4.37
CA PHE A 310 10.17 5.42 -3.79
C PHE A 310 11.13 4.46 -4.51
N ILE A 311 11.46 4.72 -5.78
CA ILE A 311 12.45 3.94 -6.55
C ILE A 311 13.89 4.30 -6.13
N ALA A 312 14.12 5.52 -5.64
CA ALA A 312 15.45 5.98 -5.23
C ALA A 312 16.10 5.05 -4.19
N SER A 313 15.34 4.60 -3.18
CA SER A 313 15.86 3.75 -2.10
C SER A 313 16.37 2.39 -2.55
N PRO A 314 15.60 1.55 -3.27
CA PRO A 314 16.11 0.25 -3.73
C PRO A 314 17.31 0.42 -4.69
N VAL A 315 17.30 1.40 -5.59
CA VAL A 315 18.44 1.65 -6.50
C VAL A 315 19.70 2.06 -5.75
N ALA A 316 19.60 3.02 -4.82
CA ALA A 316 20.71 3.44 -3.99
C ALA A 316 21.20 2.30 -3.07
N GLY A 317 20.28 1.47 -2.57
CA GLY A 317 20.61 0.27 -1.81
C GLY A 317 21.45 -0.73 -2.59
N ALA A 318 21.05 -1.05 -3.82
CA ALA A 318 21.80 -1.92 -4.72
C ALA A 318 23.21 -1.36 -5.02
N LEU A 319 23.33 -0.06 -5.31
CA LEU A 319 24.63 0.61 -5.50
C LEU A 319 25.51 0.50 -4.25
N ALA A 320 24.95 0.74 -3.06
CA ALA A 320 25.67 0.67 -1.79
C ALA A 320 26.11 -0.77 -1.42
N ARG A 321 25.33 -1.80 -1.77
CA ARG A 321 25.75 -3.21 -1.61
C ARG A 321 26.95 -3.56 -2.49
N GLY A 322 27.11 -2.89 -3.63
CA GLY A 322 28.29 -2.98 -4.50
C GLY A 322 29.42 -2.01 -4.16
N GLY A 323 29.37 -1.29 -3.02
CA GLY A 323 30.39 -0.32 -2.61
C GLY A 323 30.37 1.01 -3.38
N ARG A 324 29.41 1.21 -4.29
CA ARG A 324 29.27 2.42 -5.13
C ARG A 324 28.54 3.54 -4.38
N TRP A 325 29.09 3.91 -3.23
CA TRP A 325 28.45 4.81 -2.26
C TRP A 325 28.20 6.23 -2.78
N ASP A 326 29.11 6.78 -3.60
CA ASP A 326 28.96 8.13 -4.14
C ASP A 326 27.82 8.18 -5.17
N GLU A 327 27.68 7.13 -5.99
CA GLU A 327 26.56 7.00 -6.92
C GLU A 327 25.24 6.79 -6.16
N ALA A 328 25.24 5.99 -5.09
CA ALA A 328 24.07 5.83 -4.23
C ALA A 328 23.59 7.16 -3.64
N LEU A 329 24.51 8.01 -3.17
CA LEU A 329 24.17 9.35 -2.68
C LEU A 329 23.71 10.29 -3.82
N ALA A 330 24.31 10.17 -5.00
CA ALA A 330 23.93 10.95 -6.17
C ALA A 330 22.48 10.69 -6.63
N ILE A 331 21.97 9.47 -6.49
CA ILE A 331 20.54 9.16 -6.72
C ILE A 331 19.64 10.07 -5.90
N TYR A 332 19.91 10.19 -4.59
CA TYR A 332 19.13 11.06 -3.71
C TYR A 332 19.38 12.53 -3.99
N ASP A 333 20.63 12.94 -4.20
CA ASP A 333 20.98 14.35 -4.47
C ASP A 333 20.29 14.85 -5.75
N ASN A 334 20.18 14.02 -6.78
CA ASN A 334 19.47 14.38 -8.00
C ASN A 334 17.94 14.42 -7.80
N ALA A 335 17.37 13.47 -7.06
CA ALA A 335 15.94 13.49 -6.73
C ALA A 335 15.56 14.72 -5.88
N LEU A 336 16.40 15.10 -4.92
CA LEU A 336 16.20 16.27 -4.05
C LEU A 336 16.26 17.61 -4.80
N LYS A 337 16.78 17.66 -6.04
CA LYS A 337 16.67 18.86 -6.89
C LYS A 337 15.24 19.10 -7.38
N ALA A 338 14.47 18.03 -7.58
CA ALA A 338 13.08 18.11 -8.01
C ALA A 338 12.12 18.17 -6.82
N TRP A 339 12.46 17.52 -5.71
CA TRP A 339 11.71 17.56 -4.46
C TRP A 339 12.63 17.91 -3.29
N PRO A 340 12.90 19.22 -3.08
CA PRO A 340 13.76 19.67 -2.00
C PRO A 340 13.33 19.15 -0.63
N ALA A 341 14.32 18.96 0.25
CA ALA A 341 14.07 18.52 1.62
C ALA A 341 13.16 19.53 2.33
N GLY A 342 12.11 19.02 2.97
CA GLY A 342 11.14 19.84 3.70
C GLY A 342 9.99 20.39 2.86
N ASP A 343 10.02 20.32 1.53
CA ASP A 343 8.96 20.86 0.64
C ASP A 343 7.64 20.07 0.69
N GLY A 344 7.64 18.89 1.30
CA GLY A 344 6.45 18.06 1.48
C GLY A 344 6.74 16.86 2.37
N ALA A 345 5.70 16.32 3.02
CA ALA A 345 5.81 15.11 3.84
C ALA A 345 6.43 13.93 3.04
N LEU A 346 6.09 13.79 1.75
CA LEU A 346 6.65 12.74 0.91
C LEU A 346 8.13 12.93 0.55
N ALA A 347 8.63 14.17 0.48
CA ALA A 347 10.04 14.44 0.20
C ALA A 347 10.95 13.95 1.33
N LEU A 348 10.41 13.77 2.54
CA LEU A 348 11.13 13.16 3.67
C LEU A 348 11.59 11.72 3.39
N ASN A 349 10.94 11.01 2.46
CA ASN A 349 11.42 9.70 2.01
C ASN A 349 12.80 9.79 1.36
N LEU A 350 13.09 10.87 0.62
CA LEU A 350 14.38 11.07 -0.01
C LEU A 350 15.45 11.48 1.01
N SER A 351 15.19 12.54 1.77
CA SER A 351 16.16 13.07 2.73
C SER A 351 16.45 12.09 3.88
N GLY A 352 15.42 11.39 4.39
CA GLY A 352 15.58 10.36 5.41
C GLY A 352 16.35 9.14 4.93
N ASN A 353 16.06 8.62 3.73
CA ASN A 353 16.81 7.48 3.19
C ASN A 353 18.25 7.85 2.80
N ARG A 354 18.49 9.08 2.33
CA ARG A 354 19.84 9.61 2.14
C ARG A 354 20.62 9.67 3.45
N ALA A 355 20.02 10.19 4.53
CA ALA A 355 20.61 10.23 5.86
C ALA A 355 20.95 8.81 6.36
N ARG A 356 20.04 7.85 6.14
CA ARG A 356 20.29 6.43 6.42
C ARG A 356 21.50 5.92 5.63
N THR A 357 21.61 6.20 4.33
CA THR A 357 22.75 5.78 3.51
C THR A 357 24.07 6.33 4.04
N LEU A 358 24.12 7.58 4.53
CA LEU A 358 25.30 8.14 5.19
C LEU A 358 25.70 7.35 6.45
N VAL A 359 24.74 7.04 7.32
CA VAL A 359 24.97 6.23 8.53
C VAL A 359 25.46 4.83 8.15
N MET A 360 24.82 4.19 7.15
CA MET A 360 25.22 2.86 6.72
C MET A 360 26.61 2.82 6.09
N ARG A 361 27.06 3.89 5.41
CA ARG A 361 28.45 4.06 4.93
C ARG A 361 29.45 4.22 6.08
N GLY A 362 29.01 4.59 7.28
CA GLY A 362 29.86 4.93 8.43
C GLY A 362 30.14 6.42 8.58
N ASN A 363 29.49 7.29 7.82
CA ASN A 363 29.60 8.74 7.96
C ASN A 363 28.61 9.24 9.02
N PHE A 364 28.88 8.91 10.29
CA PHE A 364 27.92 9.08 11.38
C PHE A 364 27.61 10.54 11.70
N GLU A 365 28.60 11.45 11.70
CA GLU A 365 28.35 12.87 11.97
C GLU A 365 27.48 13.52 10.90
N ALA A 366 27.77 13.27 9.61
CA ALA A 366 26.92 13.79 8.53
C ALA A 366 25.52 13.16 8.54
N GLY A 367 25.44 11.85 8.85
CA GLY A 367 24.16 11.16 9.01
C GLY A 367 23.33 11.71 10.17
N LEU A 368 23.96 11.98 11.31
CA LEU A 368 23.33 12.59 12.49
C LEU A 368 22.78 13.97 12.17
N ALA A 369 23.60 14.86 11.58
CA ALA A 369 23.16 16.19 11.18
C ALA A 369 22.00 16.13 10.15
N ALA A 370 22.06 15.19 9.21
CA ALA A 370 20.98 14.99 8.25
C ALA A 370 19.68 14.50 8.93
N PHE A 371 19.77 13.57 9.89
CA PHE A 371 18.58 13.13 10.64
C PHE A 371 18.01 14.22 11.53
N ASP A 372 18.83 15.07 12.15
CA ASP A 372 18.36 16.22 12.92
C ASP A 372 17.50 17.15 12.03
N ALA A 373 17.95 17.44 10.81
CA ALA A 373 17.20 18.23 9.85
C ALA A 373 15.89 17.53 9.41
N VAL A 374 15.95 16.25 9.06
CA VAL A 374 14.78 15.46 8.62
C VAL A 374 13.71 15.38 9.72
N ILE A 375 14.11 15.19 10.98
CA ILE A 375 13.19 15.15 12.12
C ILE A 375 12.55 16.52 12.36
N ALA A 376 13.32 17.60 12.24
CA ALA A 376 12.79 18.96 12.34
C ALA A 376 11.76 19.26 11.23
N ASP A 377 12.01 18.80 10.00
CA ASP A 377 11.06 18.93 8.91
C ASP A 377 9.81 18.05 9.11
N ALA A 378 9.98 16.81 9.58
CA ALA A 378 8.85 15.93 9.89
C ALA A 378 7.90 16.55 10.93
N ALA A 379 8.44 17.24 11.93
CA ALA A 379 7.64 17.93 12.93
C ALA A 379 6.74 19.04 12.33
N LYS A 380 7.16 19.70 11.24
CA LYS A 380 6.37 20.74 10.56
C LYS A 380 5.13 20.16 9.87
N TRP A 381 5.25 18.94 9.34
CA TRP A 381 4.19 18.24 8.60
C TRP A 381 3.24 17.46 9.52
N GLY A 382 3.61 17.24 10.78
CA GLY A 382 2.73 16.67 11.80
C GLY A 382 2.11 15.32 11.37
N GLY A 383 0.78 15.24 11.40
CA GLY A 383 0.02 14.02 11.09
C GLY A 383 0.15 13.52 9.65
N GLU A 384 0.71 14.31 8.74
CA GLU A 384 1.00 13.85 7.37
C GLU A 384 2.17 12.87 7.31
N VAL A 385 3.01 12.83 8.36
CA VAL A 385 4.15 11.91 8.44
C VAL A 385 3.78 10.73 9.32
N ASN A 386 3.82 9.53 8.75
CA ASN A 386 3.52 8.30 9.47
C ASN A 386 4.43 8.11 10.70
N HIS A 387 3.86 7.74 11.85
CA HIS A 387 4.58 7.55 13.11
C HIS A 387 5.72 6.50 13.03
N GLY A 388 5.56 5.46 12.20
CA GLY A 388 6.61 4.49 11.93
C GLY A 388 7.81 5.10 11.20
N ALA A 389 7.57 6.04 10.27
CA ALA A 389 8.64 6.76 9.59
C ALA A 389 9.41 7.66 10.56
N VAL A 390 8.71 8.39 11.44
CA VAL A 390 9.32 9.20 12.51
C VAL A 390 10.18 8.33 13.43
N ALA A 391 9.67 7.17 13.84
CA ALA A 391 10.43 6.23 14.66
C ALA A 391 11.66 5.66 13.94
N ALA A 392 11.57 5.39 12.63
CA ALA A 392 12.72 4.97 11.83
C ALA A 392 13.80 6.07 11.75
N MET A 393 13.42 7.34 11.60
CA MET A 393 14.36 8.47 11.65
C MET A 393 15.10 8.52 12.99
N HIS A 394 14.36 8.42 14.10
CA HIS A 394 14.94 8.37 15.44
C HIS A 394 15.82 7.13 15.67
N LEU A 395 15.44 5.95 15.14
CA LEU A 395 16.25 4.73 15.19
C LEU A 395 17.62 4.95 14.56
N TYR A 396 17.68 5.45 13.33
CA TYR A 396 18.97 5.61 12.64
C TYR A 396 19.81 6.74 13.24
N ARG A 397 19.17 7.81 13.74
CA ARG A 397 19.85 8.84 14.55
C ARG A 397 20.49 8.25 15.80
N ALA A 398 19.74 7.45 16.55
CA ALA A 398 20.22 6.74 17.74
C ALA A 398 21.39 5.80 17.42
N CYS A 399 21.30 5.08 16.30
CA CYS A 399 22.36 4.22 15.80
C CYS A 399 23.64 4.99 15.45
N ALA A 400 23.52 6.20 14.86
CA ALA A 400 24.67 7.08 14.59
C ALA A 400 25.32 7.57 15.90
N LEU A 401 24.53 8.02 16.87
CA LEU A 401 25.01 8.43 18.19
C LEU A 401 25.72 7.28 18.92
N ALA A 402 25.17 6.08 18.88
CA ALA A 402 25.78 4.89 19.47
C ALA A 402 27.14 4.57 18.83
N ALA A 403 27.25 4.67 17.50
CA ALA A 403 28.50 4.47 16.78
C ALA A 403 29.57 5.52 17.12
N LEU A 404 29.16 6.73 17.46
CA LEU A 404 30.03 7.82 17.93
C LEU A 404 30.34 7.75 19.43
N GLY A 405 29.79 6.79 20.17
CA GLY A 405 29.93 6.70 21.63
C GLY A 405 29.12 7.75 22.42
N ARG A 406 28.21 8.48 21.75
CA ARG A 406 27.42 9.60 22.29
C ARG A 406 26.05 9.14 22.80
N ASN A 407 26.00 8.00 23.50
CA ASN A 407 24.75 7.37 23.96
C ASN A 407 23.92 8.25 24.92
N SER A 408 24.55 9.19 25.63
CA SER A 408 23.86 10.12 26.55
C SER A 408 22.98 11.14 25.82
N GLU A 409 23.22 11.40 24.54
CA GLU A 409 22.45 12.36 23.72
C GLU A 409 21.21 11.73 23.06
N ASP A 410 21.01 10.43 23.28
CA ASP A 410 20.02 9.62 22.59
C ASP A 410 18.73 9.38 23.41
N VAL A 411 18.55 10.06 24.55
CA VAL A 411 17.38 9.81 25.44
C VAL A 411 16.06 9.94 24.68
N THR A 412 15.88 11.03 23.93
CA THR A 412 14.65 11.27 23.16
C THR A 412 14.47 10.26 22.03
N SER A 413 15.52 10.01 21.24
CA SER A 413 15.39 9.15 20.05
C SER A 413 15.19 7.69 20.43
N SER A 414 15.91 7.19 21.44
CA SER A 414 15.61 5.90 22.04
C SER A 414 14.20 5.81 22.63
N GLY A 415 13.73 6.85 23.33
CA GLY A 415 12.38 6.90 23.89
C GLY A 415 11.30 6.79 22.82
N MET A 416 11.46 7.50 21.70
CA MET A 416 10.53 7.47 20.56
C MET A 416 10.43 6.07 19.92
N VAL A 417 11.55 5.36 19.80
CA VAL A 417 11.56 3.98 19.28
C VAL A 417 10.98 3.01 20.31
N ALA A 418 11.36 3.13 21.59
CA ALA A 418 10.90 2.26 22.66
C ALA A 418 9.39 2.37 22.89
N ALA A 419 8.80 3.56 22.76
CA ALA A 419 7.36 3.79 22.86
C ALA A 419 6.54 2.98 21.83
N ARG A 420 7.18 2.48 20.76
CA ARG A 420 6.55 1.63 19.74
C ARG A 420 6.84 0.15 19.90
N GLN A 421 7.53 -0.29 20.96
CA GLN A 421 7.86 -1.71 21.13
C GLN A 421 6.63 -2.64 21.08
N SER A 422 5.46 -2.18 21.53
CA SER A 422 4.21 -2.94 21.52
C SER A 422 3.53 -3.02 20.14
N VAL A 423 4.10 -2.40 19.10
CA VAL A 423 3.58 -2.47 17.72
C VAL A 423 4.68 -2.78 16.70
N ASP A 424 5.92 -2.43 17.00
CA ASP A 424 7.11 -2.67 16.19
C ASP A 424 8.30 -3.10 17.09
N PRO A 425 8.25 -4.32 17.65
CA PRO A 425 9.35 -4.85 18.46
C PRO A 425 10.64 -5.02 17.67
N PHE A 426 10.55 -5.13 16.34
CA PHE A 426 11.70 -5.31 15.47
C PHE A 426 12.56 -4.05 15.39
N ALA A 427 11.96 -2.87 15.21
CA ALA A 427 12.67 -1.59 15.26
C ALA A 427 13.36 -1.37 16.62
N TYR A 428 12.68 -1.69 17.72
CA TYR A 428 13.27 -1.56 19.05
C TYR A 428 14.43 -2.54 19.27
N MET A 429 14.31 -3.78 18.80
CA MET A 429 15.43 -4.74 18.81
C MET A 429 16.63 -4.24 17.99
N ARG A 430 16.39 -3.60 16.83
CA ARG A 430 17.48 -3.00 16.02
C ARG A 430 18.20 -1.86 16.74
N LEU A 431 17.48 -1.03 17.48
CA LEU A 431 18.08 0.00 18.34
C LEU A 431 19.06 -0.63 19.35
N LEU A 432 18.62 -1.70 20.02
CA LEU A 432 19.44 -2.41 21.01
C LEU A 432 20.68 -3.05 20.36
N ILE A 433 20.57 -3.59 19.15
CA ILE A 433 21.71 -4.08 18.36
C ILE A 433 22.71 -2.96 18.05
N CYS A 434 22.24 -1.78 17.63
CA CYS A 434 23.12 -0.64 17.38
C CYS A 434 23.91 -0.26 18.64
N LYS A 435 23.24 -0.29 19.79
CA LYS A 435 23.82 -0.05 21.11
C LYS A 435 24.64 -1.20 21.69
N ASN A 436 24.76 -2.31 20.95
CA ASN A 436 25.42 -3.54 21.39
C ASN A 436 24.81 -4.18 22.65
N ASP A 437 23.53 -3.91 22.95
CA ASP A 437 22.79 -4.54 24.04
C ASP A 437 22.07 -5.81 23.54
N LEU A 438 22.87 -6.82 23.22
CA LEU A 438 22.36 -8.10 22.73
C LEU A 438 21.47 -8.84 23.76
N PRO A 439 21.73 -8.80 25.08
CA PRO A 439 20.82 -9.38 26.06
C PRO A 439 19.42 -8.76 26.02
N ALA A 440 19.29 -7.43 25.98
CA ALA A 440 17.99 -6.78 25.88
C ALA A 440 17.33 -7.07 24.52
N ALA A 441 18.10 -7.05 23.42
CA ALA A 441 17.61 -7.40 22.10
C ALA A 441 16.96 -8.80 22.08
N ARG A 442 17.62 -9.80 22.69
CA ARG A 442 17.07 -11.15 22.82
C ARG A 442 15.82 -11.19 23.67
N LYS A 443 15.76 -10.40 24.76
CA LYS A 443 14.56 -10.31 25.61
C LYS A 443 13.36 -9.80 24.82
N VAL A 444 13.50 -8.71 24.05
CA VAL A 444 12.43 -8.14 23.22
C VAL A 444 11.86 -9.19 22.26
N ILE A 445 12.72 -9.95 21.59
CA ILE A 445 12.28 -11.00 20.65
C ILE A 445 11.61 -12.17 21.38
N ARG A 446 12.12 -12.57 22.55
CA ARG A 446 11.48 -13.60 23.36
C ARG A 446 10.07 -13.21 23.78
N ASP A 447 9.91 -11.98 24.26
CA ASP A 447 8.62 -11.44 24.69
C ASP A 447 7.66 -11.36 23.49
N ALA A 448 8.12 -10.84 22.35
CA ALA A 448 7.33 -10.77 21.12
C ALA A 448 6.93 -12.15 20.58
N LEU A 449 7.79 -13.18 20.69
CA LEU A 449 7.44 -14.55 20.29
C LEU A 449 6.36 -15.17 21.20
N ALA A 450 6.28 -14.74 22.46
CA ALA A 450 5.27 -15.20 23.41
C ALA A 450 3.89 -14.57 23.18
N ASP A 451 3.85 -13.39 22.56
CA ASP A 451 2.64 -12.63 22.25
C ASP A 451 2.08 -13.02 20.86
N ASP A 452 0.80 -13.39 20.78
CA ASP A 452 0.18 -13.81 19.52
C ASP A 452 0.11 -12.70 18.46
N GLU A 453 -0.05 -11.44 18.88
CA GLU A 453 -0.15 -10.27 17.99
C GLU A 453 1.24 -9.89 17.46
N LEU A 454 2.25 -9.87 18.32
CA LEU A 454 3.61 -9.43 17.96
C LEU A 454 4.47 -10.52 17.32
N ARG A 455 4.14 -11.79 17.53
CA ARG A 455 4.95 -12.91 17.04
C ARG A 455 5.17 -12.85 15.54
N ASN A 456 4.16 -12.48 14.77
CA ASN A 456 4.24 -12.44 13.31
C ASN A 456 5.20 -11.37 12.81
N GLU A 457 5.41 -10.29 13.58
CA GLU A 457 6.35 -9.23 13.24
C GLU A 457 7.81 -9.67 13.42
N VAL A 458 8.09 -10.61 14.34
CA VAL A 458 9.45 -11.07 14.63
C VAL A 458 9.81 -12.39 13.97
N LEU A 459 8.86 -13.26 13.62
CA LEU A 459 9.14 -14.53 12.95
C LEU A 459 10.00 -14.41 11.67
N PRO A 460 9.79 -13.41 10.78
CA PRO A 460 10.62 -13.24 9.59
C PRO A 460 12.11 -13.09 9.89
N MET A 461 12.49 -12.58 11.07
CA MET A 461 13.90 -12.37 11.42
C MET A 461 14.72 -13.66 11.47
N PHE A 462 14.08 -14.81 11.71
CA PHE A 462 14.78 -16.10 11.84
C PHE A 462 15.15 -16.71 10.48
N ARG A 463 14.68 -16.13 9.38
CA ARG A 463 15.05 -16.51 8.02
C ARG A 463 16.48 -16.03 7.71
N PRO A 464 17.26 -16.77 6.92
CA PRO A 464 18.51 -16.24 6.39
C PRO A 464 18.24 -14.95 5.60
N PRO A 465 19.08 -13.91 5.74
CA PRO A 465 18.88 -12.65 5.04
C PRO A 465 18.96 -12.87 3.52
N ALA A 466 18.01 -12.29 2.78
CA ALA A 466 17.99 -12.33 1.31
C ALA A 466 19.02 -11.40 0.68
N GLU A 467 19.31 -10.29 1.37
CA GLU A 467 20.26 -9.30 0.92
C GLU A 467 21.63 -9.49 1.58
N LYS A 468 22.68 -9.20 0.81
CA LYS A 468 24.01 -9.02 1.38
C LYS A 468 24.03 -7.72 2.22
N PRO A 469 24.76 -7.69 3.34
CA PRO A 469 25.02 -6.42 4.04
C PRO A 469 25.64 -5.41 3.08
N TYR A 470 25.40 -4.12 3.30
CA TYR A 470 26.11 -3.08 2.55
C TYR A 470 27.63 -3.21 2.72
N ASP A 471 28.39 -2.73 1.73
CA ASP A 471 29.85 -2.79 1.79
C ASP A 471 30.44 -1.68 2.68
N SER A 472 30.26 -1.83 3.99
CA SER A 472 30.90 -1.03 5.03
C SER A 472 31.16 -1.85 6.31
N ASP A 473 32.14 -1.43 7.11
CA ASP A 473 32.44 -2.08 8.40
C ASP A 473 31.27 -1.99 9.39
N TYR A 474 30.58 -0.85 9.39
CA TYR A 474 29.40 -0.65 10.21
C TYR A 474 28.28 -1.64 9.84
N ALA A 475 27.95 -1.76 8.55
CA ALA A 475 26.91 -2.67 8.09
C ALA A 475 27.24 -4.13 8.41
N ARG A 476 28.51 -4.54 8.22
CA ARG A 476 29.00 -5.88 8.60
C ARG A 476 28.90 -6.13 10.10
N THR A 477 29.26 -5.14 10.92
CA THR A 477 29.17 -5.23 12.39
C THR A 477 27.73 -5.40 12.84
N ILE A 478 26.81 -4.59 12.32
CA ILE A 478 25.38 -4.70 12.64
C ILE A 478 24.81 -6.04 12.17
N ALA A 479 25.16 -6.49 10.96
CA ALA A 479 24.75 -7.80 10.45
C ALA A 479 25.25 -8.96 11.33
N ALA A 480 26.51 -8.92 11.77
CA ALA A 480 27.06 -9.92 12.69
C ALA A 480 26.35 -9.93 14.05
N ARG A 481 26.01 -8.76 14.61
CA ARG A 481 25.23 -8.67 15.86
C ARG A 481 23.80 -9.20 15.69
N PHE A 482 23.17 -8.88 14.57
CA PHE A 482 21.85 -9.42 14.22
C PHE A 482 21.88 -10.94 14.09
N GLU A 483 22.92 -11.47 13.46
CA GLU A 483 23.14 -12.91 13.34
C GLU A 483 23.27 -13.58 14.71
N GLN A 484 23.95 -12.96 15.68
CA GLN A 484 24.04 -13.49 17.05
C GLN A 484 22.69 -13.57 17.77
N VAL A 485 21.77 -12.62 17.52
CA VAL A 485 20.41 -12.69 18.08
C VAL A 485 19.60 -13.75 17.33
N ARG A 486 19.69 -13.77 16.00
CA ARG A 486 18.98 -14.72 15.12
C ARG A 486 19.37 -16.18 15.38
N GLN A 487 20.64 -16.43 15.70
CA GLN A 487 21.18 -17.76 15.96
C GLN A 487 21.10 -18.19 17.41
N ASP A 488 20.55 -17.36 18.30
CA ASP A 488 20.36 -17.73 19.70
C ASP A 488 19.51 -19.02 19.81
N PRO A 489 20.03 -20.12 20.40
CA PRO A 489 19.33 -21.39 20.43
C PRO A 489 17.97 -21.31 21.13
N SER A 490 17.84 -20.49 22.16
CA SER A 490 16.59 -20.34 22.91
C SER A 490 15.52 -19.63 22.08
N LEU A 491 15.92 -18.59 21.32
CA LEU A 491 15.01 -17.88 20.43
C LEU A 491 14.63 -18.72 19.22
N ARG A 492 15.57 -19.45 18.62
CA ARG A 492 15.27 -20.38 17.52
C ARG A 492 14.33 -21.49 17.96
N ALA A 493 14.55 -22.08 19.14
CA ALA A 493 13.64 -23.08 19.69
C ALA A 493 12.24 -22.49 19.95
N ALA A 494 12.16 -21.24 20.44
CA ALA A 494 10.89 -20.56 20.61
C ALA A 494 10.18 -20.29 19.28
N ALA A 495 10.89 -19.76 18.28
CA ALA A 495 10.36 -19.50 16.95
C ALA A 495 9.90 -20.80 16.26
N ALA A 496 10.65 -21.89 16.41
CA ALA A 496 10.34 -23.21 15.84
C ALA A 496 9.00 -23.79 16.34
N ARG A 497 8.49 -23.35 17.50
CA ARG A 497 7.15 -23.74 17.98
C ARG A 497 6.01 -23.18 17.14
N HIS A 498 6.28 -22.08 16.43
CA HIS A 498 5.28 -21.30 15.70
C HIS A 498 5.56 -21.21 14.19
N SER A 499 6.78 -21.54 13.75
CA SER A 499 7.17 -21.49 12.34
C SER A 499 8.22 -22.54 12.01
N ARG A 500 8.13 -23.13 10.81
CA ARG A 500 9.25 -23.81 10.17
C ARG A 500 10.32 -22.76 9.85
N LEU A 501 11.54 -22.99 10.34
CA LEU A 501 12.67 -22.11 10.06
C LEU A 501 13.26 -22.48 8.71
N LEU A 502 13.42 -21.50 7.82
CA LEU A 502 14.07 -21.71 6.54
C LEU A 502 15.57 -21.88 6.71
N THR A 503 16.16 -22.74 5.90
CA THR A 503 17.60 -22.95 5.81
C THR A 503 18.25 -22.08 4.74
N GLU A 504 17.46 -21.59 3.79
CA GLU A 504 17.88 -20.75 2.68
C GLU A 504 17.15 -19.39 2.73
N PRO A 505 17.73 -18.32 2.15
CA PRO A 505 17.04 -17.04 2.05
C PRO A 505 15.84 -17.10 1.10
N LEU A 506 14.93 -16.13 1.23
CA LEU A 506 13.68 -16.07 0.46
C LEU A 506 13.91 -16.07 -1.07
N ASN A 507 14.96 -15.40 -1.51
CA ASN A 507 15.34 -15.26 -2.91
C ASN A 507 16.28 -16.36 -3.42
N ALA A 508 16.56 -17.41 -2.64
CA ALA A 508 17.47 -18.48 -3.06
C ALA A 508 17.05 -19.20 -4.34
N ALA A 509 15.73 -19.25 -4.61
CA ALA A 509 15.16 -19.84 -5.81
C ALA A 509 14.70 -18.80 -6.85
N ALA A 510 15.04 -17.51 -6.67
CA ALA A 510 14.80 -16.52 -7.70
C ALA A 510 15.70 -16.84 -8.91
N PRO A 511 15.13 -16.99 -10.12
CA PRO A 511 15.94 -17.21 -11.32
C PRO A 511 16.80 -15.96 -11.59
N PRO A 512 17.90 -16.06 -12.36
CA PRO A 512 18.54 -14.87 -12.88
C PRO A 512 17.54 -14.07 -13.71
N GLU A 513 17.56 -12.75 -13.57
CA GLU A 513 16.72 -11.87 -14.36
C GLU A 513 17.27 -11.78 -15.79
N GLU A 514 16.69 -12.55 -16.71
CA GLU A 514 17.03 -12.51 -18.14
C GLU A 514 16.58 -11.16 -18.71
N LEU A 515 17.50 -10.26 -19.01
CA LEU A 515 17.14 -9.21 -19.96
C LEU A 515 17.05 -9.85 -21.33
N GLU A 516 15.92 -9.68 -22.01
CA GLU A 516 15.93 -9.82 -23.46
C GLU A 516 17.00 -8.83 -23.94
N THR A 517 18.11 -9.37 -24.44
CA THR A 517 19.03 -8.57 -25.24
C THR A 517 18.18 -8.15 -26.42
N SER A 518 17.76 -6.89 -26.42
CA SER A 518 17.04 -6.30 -27.53
C SER A 518 17.82 -6.67 -28.78
N ALA A 519 17.26 -7.59 -29.59
CA ALA A 519 17.83 -7.96 -30.86
C ALA A 519 17.95 -6.65 -31.65
N SER A 520 19.20 -6.23 -31.82
CA SER A 520 19.61 -5.06 -32.59
C SER A 520 19.17 -5.16 -34.04
#